data_AF-A0A2T4S4W7-F1
#
_entry.id   AF-A0A2T4S4W7-F1
#
_cell.length_a   1.000
_cell.length_b   1.000
_cell.length_c   1.000
_cell.angle_alpha   90.00
_cell.angle_beta   90.00
_cell.angle_gamma   90.00
#
_symmetry.space_group_name_H-M   'P 1'
#
loop_
_entity.id
_entity.type
_entity.pdbx_description
1 polymer ?
#
loop_
_entity_poly.entity_id
_entity_poly.type
_entity_poly.pdbx_seq_one_letter_code
_entity_poly.pdbx_strand_id
1 'polypeptide(L)'
;MAKFGLNFLKPTERFNGNWSVLQDKSREWEKMYRERWSHDKVVRTTHGVNCTGSCSWKVFVKNGVITWEDQQIDYASCGPDMPELEPRGC
;
A
#
# COMPACT_ATOMS: atom_id res chain seq x y z
N MET A 1 8.00 12.59 -32.47
CA MET A 1 6.79 13.46 -32.53
C MET A 1 5.59 12.60 -32.14
N ALA A 2 5.00 12.81 -30.97
CA ALA A 2 3.80 12.08 -30.57
C ALA A 2 2.59 12.61 -31.37
N LYS A 3 1.86 11.73 -32.06
CA LYS A 3 0.62 12.08 -32.75
C LYS A 3 -0.45 12.39 -31.70
N PHE A 4 -0.80 13.66 -31.55
CA PHE A 4 -1.97 14.08 -30.79
C PHE A 4 -3.25 13.72 -31.59
N GLY A 5 -3.69 12.48 -31.46
CA GLY A 5 -5.02 12.06 -31.94
C GLY A 5 -6.10 12.47 -30.94
N LEU A 6 -7.27 12.89 -31.42
CA LEU A 6 -8.44 13.20 -30.61
C LEU A 6 -9.02 11.92 -29.98
N ASN A 7 -8.44 11.49 -28.85
CA ASN A 7 -8.84 10.27 -28.14
C ASN A 7 -10.26 10.35 -27.53
N PHE A 8 -10.84 11.54 -27.43
CA PHE A 8 -12.19 11.75 -26.91
C PHE A 8 -13.28 11.09 -27.77
N LEU A 9 -13.07 10.99 -29.09
CA LEU A 9 -14.07 10.49 -30.04
C LEU A 9 -13.92 9.01 -30.38
N LYS A 10 -12.98 8.30 -29.75
CA LYS A 10 -12.79 6.86 -29.98
C LYS A 10 -14.01 6.09 -29.45
N PRO A 11 -14.58 5.14 -30.22
CA PRO A 11 -15.65 4.27 -29.72
C PRO A 11 -15.19 3.52 -28.46
N THR A 12 -16.05 3.47 -27.44
CA THR A 12 -15.82 2.78 -26.17
C THR A 12 -16.88 1.71 -25.94
N GLU A 13 -16.50 0.58 -25.36
CA GLU A 13 -17.43 -0.48 -24.98
C GLU A 13 -18.46 0.03 -23.96
N ARG A 14 -19.74 -0.27 -24.22
CA ARG A 14 -20.84 -0.01 -23.31
C ARG A 14 -21.40 -1.34 -22.83
N PHE A 15 -21.70 -1.41 -21.54
CA PHE A 15 -22.26 -2.60 -20.91
C PHE A 15 -23.36 -2.21 -19.92
N ASN A 16 -24.02 -3.21 -19.34
CA ASN A 16 -25.12 -3.04 -18.39
C ASN A 16 -26.24 -2.14 -18.93
N GLY A 17 -26.87 -2.52 -20.05
CA GLY A 17 -27.97 -1.75 -20.64
C GLY A 17 -27.58 -0.33 -21.08
N ASN A 18 -26.32 -0.11 -21.48
CA ASN A 18 -25.74 1.20 -21.84
C ASN A 18 -25.58 2.21 -20.69
N TRP A 19 -25.72 1.79 -19.43
CA TRP A 19 -25.49 2.65 -18.25
C TRP A 19 -24.01 2.78 -17.87
N SER A 20 -23.13 1.97 -18.45
CA SER A 20 -21.71 1.94 -18.09
C SER A 20 -20.81 1.96 -19.30
N VAL A 21 -19.64 2.57 -19.15
CA VAL A 21 -18.61 2.69 -20.18
C VAL A 21 -17.26 2.31 -19.60
N LEU A 22 -16.56 1.39 -20.25
CA LEU A 22 -15.16 1.11 -19.92
C LEU A 22 -14.28 2.16 -20.60
N GLN A 23 -13.53 2.95 -19.82
CA GLN A 23 -12.64 3.98 -20.36
C GLN A 23 -11.17 3.59 -20.23
N ASP A 24 -10.49 3.53 -21.38
CA ASP A 24 -9.04 3.33 -21.49
C ASP A 24 -8.30 4.68 -21.60
N LYS A 25 -8.50 5.55 -20.60
CA LYS A 25 -7.76 6.82 -20.49
C LYS A 25 -6.52 6.61 -19.63
N SER A 26 -5.51 7.44 -19.85
CA SER A 26 -4.31 7.44 -19.01
C SER A 26 -4.66 7.60 -17.53
N ARG A 27 -4.11 6.71 -16.71
CA ARG A 27 -4.16 6.73 -15.23
C ARG A 27 -2.77 7.04 -14.64
N GLU A 28 -1.92 7.73 -15.40
CA GLU A 28 -0.55 8.06 -14.98
C GLU A 28 -0.49 8.85 -13.67
N TRP A 29 -1.50 9.68 -13.38
CA TRP A 29 -1.58 10.45 -12.13
C TRP A 29 -1.56 9.57 -10.87
N GLU A 30 -1.98 8.31 -10.95
CA GLU A 30 -1.93 7.36 -9.84
C GLU A 30 -0.50 7.02 -9.40
N LYS A 31 0.50 7.27 -10.26
CA LYS A 31 1.92 7.12 -9.94
C LYS A 31 2.28 7.91 -8.68
N MET A 32 1.64 9.07 -8.46
CA MET A 32 1.85 9.90 -7.28
C MET A 32 1.59 9.13 -5.97
N TYR A 33 0.49 8.37 -5.88
CA TYR A 33 0.20 7.57 -4.69
C TYR A 33 1.14 6.36 -4.55
N ARG A 34 1.52 5.73 -5.66
CA ARG A 34 2.50 4.62 -5.66
C ARG A 34 3.86 5.11 -5.15
N GLU A 35 4.28 6.30 -5.58
CA GLU A 35 5.52 6.93 -5.14
C GLU A 35 5.45 7.41 -3.69
N ARG A 36 4.28 7.81 -3.18
CA ARG A 36 4.12 8.13 -1.76
C ARG A 36 4.33 6.88 -0.88
N TRP A 37 3.76 5.75 -1.28
CA TRP A 37 3.85 4.48 -0.52
C TRP A 37 5.22 3.80 -0.62
N SER A 38 5.97 4.02 -1.71
CA SER A 38 7.30 3.44 -1.85
C SER A 38 8.27 3.98 -0.77
N HIS A 39 9.30 3.20 -0.48
CA HIS A 39 10.29 3.49 0.56
C HIS A 39 11.63 2.87 0.17
N ASP A 40 12.70 3.32 0.81
CA ASP A 40 14.07 2.89 0.50
C ASP A 40 14.38 1.57 1.22
N LYS A 41 13.96 1.47 2.48
CA LYS A 41 14.18 0.29 3.33
C LYS A 41 13.18 0.21 4.46
N VAL A 42 13.10 -0.99 5.04
CA VAL A 42 12.34 -1.30 6.24
C VAL A 42 13.30 -1.76 7.33
N VAL A 43 13.13 -1.25 8.55
CA VAL A 43 13.97 -1.59 9.71
C VAL A 43 13.07 -2.11 10.84
N ARG A 44 13.51 -3.18 11.52
CA ARG A 44 12.79 -3.69 12.70
C ARG A 44 13.13 -2.89 13.94
N THR A 45 12.11 -2.50 14.71
CA THR A 45 12.27 -1.88 16.03
C THR A 45 11.05 -2.15 16.91
N THR A 46 11.02 -1.57 18.11
CA THR A 46 9.90 -1.58 19.05
C THR A 46 9.77 -0.22 19.76
N HIS A 47 8.67 -0.01 20.50
CA HIS A 47 8.49 1.17 21.34
C HIS A 47 8.93 0.87 22.78
N GLY A 48 9.97 1.55 23.25
CA GLY A 48 10.50 1.44 24.61
C GLY A 48 9.65 2.17 25.66
N VAL A 49 8.35 1.87 25.73
CA VAL A 49 7.37 2.51 26.61
C VAL A 49 6.68 1.48 27.50
N ASN A 50 6.28 1.88 28.71
CA ASN A 50 5.67 0.99 29.70
C ASN A 50 4.19 0.67 29.39
N CYS A 51 3.92 -0.03 28.28
CA CYS A 51 2.57 -0.36 27.81
C CYS A 51 2.24 -1.84 27.83
N THR A 52 3.17 -2.72 28.24
CA THR A 52 3.09 -4.20 28.13
C THR A 52 2.97 -4.77 26.71
N GLY A 53 2.86 -3.91 25.69
CA GLY A 53 2.65 -4.33 24.31
C GLY A 53 3.83 -5.10 23.73
N SER A 54 5.05 -4.59 23.90
CA SER A 54 6.28 -5.19 23.36
C SER A 54 6.18 -5.54 21.86
N CYS A 55 5.42 -4.75 21.11
CA CYS A 55 5.11 -4.99 19.71
C CYS A 55 6.37 -4.73 18.84
N SER A 56 6.69 -5.65 17.94
CA SER A 56 7.66 -5.46 16.88
C SER A 56 7.03 -4.69 15.72
N TRP A 57 7.77 -3.72 15.18
CA TRP A 57 7.32 -2.82 14.11
C TRP A 57 8.29 -2.82 12.92
N LYS A 58 7.74 -2.54 11.74
CA LYS A 58 8.43 -2.15 10.51
C LYS A 58 8.47 -0.63 10.46
N VAL A 59 9.64 -0.04 10.60
CA VAL A 59 9.83 1.40 10.34
C VAL A 59 10.27 1.60 8.91
N PHE A 60 9.54 2.44 8.18
CA PHE A 60 9.80 2.75 6.78
C PHE A 60 10.65 4.01 6.68
N VAL A 61 11.79 3.88 5.99
CA VAL A 61 12.69 5.00 5.67
C VAL A 61 12.52 5.34 4.20
N LYS A 62 12.33 6.63 3.90
CA LYS A 62 12.21 7.14 2.54
C LYS A 62 13.02 8.44 2.41
N ASN A 63 13.82 8.56 1.37
CA ASN A 63 14.75 9.67 1.17
C ASN A 63 15.65 9.91 2.41
N GLY A 64 16.07 8.83 3.05
CA GLY A 64 16.91 8.89 4.26
C GLY A 64 16.23 9.38 5.54
N VAL A 65 14.92 9.62 5.55
CA VAL A 65 14.15 10.02 6.75
C VAL A 65 13.10 8.97 7.12
N ILE A 66 12.79 8.84 8.41
CA ILE A 66 11.69 7.98 8.90
C ILE A 66 10.35 8.63 8.52
N THR A 67 9.45 7.87 7.93
CA THR A 67 8.18 8.41 7.41
C THR A 67 6.91 7.84 8.05
N TRP A 68 6.86 6.53 8.31
CA TRP A 68 5.75 5.87 9.02
C TRP A 68 6.20 4.49 9.54
N GLU A 69 5.31 3.82 10.27
CA GLU A 69 5.50 2.46 10.76
C GLU A 69 4.25 1.59 10.54
N ASP A 70 4.45 0.30 10.31
CA ASP A 70 3.42 -0.75 10.32
C ASP A 70 3.86 -1.87 11.27
N GLN A 71 2.92 -2.65 11.79
CA GLN A 71 3.24 -3.81 12.61
C GLN A 71 4.05 -4.86 11.83
N GLN A 72 5.00 -5.52 12.51
CA GLN A 72 5.59 -6.77 12.01
C GLN A 72 4.61 -7.92 12.21
N ILE A 73 4.64 -8.87 11.27
CA ILE A 73 3.70 -10.00 11.24
C ILE A 73 4.40 -11.37 11.19
N ASP A 74 5.57 -11.47 11.82
CA ASP A 74 6.44 -12.64 11.75
C ASP A 74 6.95 -13.10 13.13
N TYR A 75 6.09 -13.03 14.15
CA TYR A 75 6.32 -13.74 15.40
C TYR A 75 6.33 -15.25 15.14
N ALA A 76 6.98 -16.00 16.03
CA ALA A 76 6.90 -17.45 15.96
C ALA A 76 5.44 -17.90 16.18
N SER A 77 4.99 -18.88 15.41
CA SER A 77 3.62 -19.39 15.48
C SER A 77 3.28 -19.91 16.88
N CYS A 78 2.05 -19.65 17.32
CA CYS A 78 1.51 -20.19 18.57
C CYS A 78 1.14 -21.68 18.46
N GLY A 79 1.23 -22.28 17.27
CA GLY A 79 0.79 -23.64 16.97
C GLY A 79 -0.64 -23.71 16.42
N PRO A 80 -1.08 -24.89 15.93
CA PRO A 80 -2.33 -25.02 15.18
C PRO A 80 -3.61 -24.81 16.02
N ASP A 81 -3.51 -24.97 17.34
CA ASP A 81 -4.65 -24.92 18.25
C ASP A 81 -4.90 -23.53 18.87
N MET A 82 -4.09 -22.53 18.51
CA MET A 82 -4.13 -21.19 19.08
C MET A 82 -4.09 -20.12 17.98
N PRO A 83 -4.77 -18.98 18.16
CA PRO A 83 -4.61 -17.85 17.26
C PRO A 83 -3.20 -17.27 17.35
N GLU A 84 -2.77 -16.66 16.27
CA GLU A 84 -1.46 -16.02 16.17
C GLU A 84 -1.41 -14.66 16.88
N LEU A 85 -0.20 -14.16 17.16
CA LEU A 85 0.01 -12.90 17.89
C LEU A 85 -0.12 -11.66 17.00
N GLU A 86 0.08 -11.85 15.71
CA GLU A 86 0.03 -10.82 14.69
C GLU A 86 -1.34 -10.13 14.62
N PRO A 87 -1.38 -8.81 14.36
CA PRO A 87 -0.25 -7.88 14.20
C PRO A 87 0.25 -7.25 15.51
N ARG A 88 -0.44 -7.46 16.65
CA ARG A 88 -0.32 -6.60 17.85
C ARG A 88 -0.49 -5.11 17.48
N GLY A 89 0.27 -4.22 18.13
CA GLY A 89 0.23 -2.76 17.92
C GLY A 89 -0.95 -2.08 18.61
N CYS A 90 -0.80 -0.81 18.91
CA CYS A 90 -1.84 0.08 19.43
C CYS A 90 -1.63 1.51 18.93
#